data_AF-A0A6P2BSH4-F1
#
_entry.id   AF-A0A6P2BSH4-F1
#
_cell.length_a   1.000
_cell.length_b   1.000
_cell.length_c   1.000
_cell.angle_alpha   90.00
_cell.angle_beta   90.00
_cell.angle_gamma   90.00
#
_symmetry.space_group_name_H-M   'P 1'
#
loop_
_entity.id
_entity.type
_entity.pdbx_description
1 polymer ?
#
loop_
_entity_poly.entity_id
_entity_poly.type
_entity_poly.pdbx_seq_one_letter_code
_entity_poly.pdbx_strand_id
1 'polypeptide(L)' 'MKKLVELLLCFLHPLAVVLMWINLLSRRDLSTGAKIVWAIFGLIPLVPFIYVLTGGDLF' A
#
# COMPACT_ATOMS: atom_id res chain seq x y z
N MET A 1 8.82 16.77 -12.74
CA MET A 1 7.47 16.36 -12.28
C MET A 1 7.42 14.88 -11.88
N LYS A 2 7.79 13.92 -12.75
CA LYS A 2 7.74 12.47 -12.43
C LYS A 2 8.42 12.06 -11.11
N LYS A 3 9.64 12.56 -10.84
CA LYS A 3 10.37 12.28 -9.59
C LYS A 3 9.72 12.81 -8.31
N LEU A 4 8.98 13.93 -8.38
CA LEU A 4 8.21 14.43 -7.24
C LEU A 4 6.98 13.54 -6.96
N VAL A 5 6.32 13.06 -8.03
CA VAL A 5 5.16 12.17 -7.93
C VAL A 5 5.59 10.80 -7.38
N GLU A 6 6.68 10.23 -7.88
CA GLU A 6 7.26 8.99 -7.35
C GLU A 6 7.60 9.11 -5.86
N LEU A 7 8.27 10.19 -5.49
CA LEU A 7 8.64 10.45 -4.10
C LEU A 7 7.40 10.59 -3.21
N LEU A 8 6.38 11.33 -3.66
CA LEU A 8 5.11 11.45 -2.97
C LEU A 8 4.42 10.09 -2.80
N LEU A 9 4.39 9.26 -3.85
CA LEU A 9 3.78 7.91 -3.80
C LEU A 9 4.54 6.97 -2.85
N CYS A 10 5.86 7.08 -2.78
CA CYS A 10 6.68 6.36 -1.81
C CYS A 10 6.37 6.76 -0.35
N PHE A 11 5.90 7.97 -0.08
CA PHE A 11 5.45 8.39 1.26
C PHE A 11 3.98 8.02 1.53
N LEU A 12 3.13 8.11 0.51
CA LEU A 12 1.71 7.80 0.64
C LEU A 12 1.46 6.32 0.91
N HIS A 13 2.26 5.41 0.33
CA HIS A 13 2.07 3.97 0.56
C HIS A 13 2.29 3.57 2.03
N PRO A 14 3.43 3.87 2.70
CA PRO A 14 3.59 3.60 4.13
C PRO A 14 2.49 4.19 5.00
N LEU A 15 2.05 5.42 4.72
CA LEU A 15 0.94 6.04 5.43
C LEU A 15 -0.37 5.25 5.24
N ALA A 16 -0.68 4.86 4.00
CA ALA A 16 -1.86 4.05 3.68
C ALA A 16 -1.80 2.69 4.38
N VAL A 17 -0.63 2.04 4.46
CA VAL A 17 -0.44 0.77 5.18
C VAL A 17 -0.76 0.93 6.67
N VAL A 18 -0.23 1.96 7.32
CA VAL A 18 -0.48 2.22 8.74
C VAL A 18 -1.97 2.48 8.99
N LEU A 19 -2.59 3.34 8.19
CA LEU A 19 -4.03 3.63 8.31
C LEU A 19 -4.89 2.39 8.07
N MET A 20 -4.52 1.56 7.09
CA MET A 20 -5.18 0.28 6.82
C MET A 20 -5.04 -0.68 8.00
N TRP A 21 -3.86 -0.79 8.64
CA TRP A 21 -3.68 -1.63 9.82
C TRP A 21 -4.51 -1.15 11.01
N ILE A 22 -4.56 0.16 11.26
CA ILE A 22 -5.43 0.73 12.30
C ILE A 22 -6.89 0.34 12.05
N ASN A 23 -7.36 0.45 10.80
CA ASN A 23 -8.70 0.03 10.42
C ASN A 23 -8.92 -1.49 10.57
N LEU A 24 -7.94 -2.32 10.20
CA LEU A 24 -8.00 -3.79 10.36
C LEU A 24 -8.14 -4.21 11.84
N LEU A 25 -7.48 -3.49 12.75
CA LEU A 25 -7.59 -3.75 14.18
C LEU A 25 -9.01 -3.48 14.70
N SER A 26 -9.69 -2.45 14.19
CA SER A 26 -11.05 -2.09 14.63
C SER A 26 -12.18 -2.90 13.97
N ARG A 27 -11.92 -3.54 12.82
CA ARG A 27 -12.88 -4.39 12.09
C ARG A 27 -13.34 -5.58 12.94
N ARG A 28 -14.65 -5.74 13.13
CA ARG A 28 -15.25 -6.87 13.89
C ARG A 28 -15.87 -7.95 12.99
N ASP A 29 -16.05 -7.64 11.72
CA ASP A 29 -16.64 -8.48 10.67
C ASP A 29 -15.65 -9.48 10.06
N LEU A 30 -14.34 -9.30 10.30
CA LEU A 30 -13.29 -10.16 9.75
C LEU A 30 -12.75 -11.14 10.78
N SER A 31 -12.54 -12.38 10.35
CA SER A 31 -11.78 -13.38 11.11
C SER A 31 -10.32 -12.95 11.28
N THR A 32 -9.65 -13.43 12.33
CA THR A 32 -8.23 -13.13 12.59
C THR A 32 -7.34 -13.50 11.42
N GLY A 33 -7.58 -14.65 10.77
CA GLY A 33 -6.83 -15.07 9.59
C GLY A 33 -6.98 -14.10 8.42
N ALA A 34 -8.21 -13.63 8.15
CA ALA A 34 -8.45 -12.63 7.11
C ALA A 34 -7.73 -11.31 7.43
N LYS A 35 -7.68 -10.89 8.70
CA LYS A 35 -6.93 -9.69 9.10
C LYS A 35 -5.44 -9.81 8.84
N ILE A 36 -4.84 -10.98 9.16
CA ILE A 36 -3.43 -11.25 8.92
C ILE A 36 -3.11 -11.21 7.42
N VAL A 37 -3.94 -11.87 6.60
CA VAL A 37 -3.78 -11.88 5.13
C VAL A 37 -3.81 -10.45 4.58
N TRP A 38 -4.77 -9.63 4.99
CA TRP A 38 -4.84 -8.23 4.57
C TRP A 38 -3.67 -7.39 5.08
N ALA A 39 -3.22 -7.62 6.32
CA ALA A 39 -2.08 -6.92 6.87
C ALA A 39 -0.80 -7.19 6.07
N ILE A 40 -0.60 -8.44 5.62
CA ILE A 40 0.52 -8.84 4.76
C ILE A 40 0.36 -8.27 3.35
N PHE A 41 -0.81 -8.43 2.72
CA PHE A 41 -1.02 -7.94 1.35
C PHE A 41 -0.86 -6.43 1.23
N GLY A 42 -1.27 -5.66 2.23
CA GLY A 42 -1.10 -4.21 2.24
C GLY A 42 0.37 -3.77 2.21
N LEU A 43 1.32 -4.60 2.65
CA LEU A 43 2.75 -4.28 2.56
C LEU A 43 3.23 -4.15 1.12
N ILE A 44 2.57 -4.80 0.15
CA ILE A 44 2.97 -4.80 -1.25
C ILE A 44 2.67 -3.41 -1.86
N PRO A 45 3.70 -2.64 -2.23
CA PRO A 45 3.52 -1.30 -2.77
C PRO A 45 3.14 -1.38 -4.24
N LEU A 46 1.86 -1.62 -4.55
CA LEU A 46 1.38 -1.80 -5.92
C LEU A 46 1.81 -0.66 -6.86
N VAL A 47 1.82 0.58 -6.39
CA VAL A 47 2.17 1.74 -7.22
C VAL A 47 3.67 1.76 -7.60
N PRO A 48 4.63 1.71 -6.65
CA PRO A 48 6.04 1.49 -6.97
C PRO A 48 6.30 0.21 -7.78
N PHE A 49 5.56 -0.86 -7.51
CA PHE A 49 5.71 -2.12 -8.24
C PHE A 49 5.32 -1.96 -9.72
N ILE A 50 4.17 -1.33 -9.99
CA ILE A 50 3.73 -1.02 -11.36
C ILE A 50 4.69 -0.02 -12.02
N TYR A 51 5.15 1.01 -11.31
CA TYR A 51 6.15 1.95 -11.83
C TYR A 51 7.42 1.25 -12.35
N VAL A 52 7.95 0.31 -11.58
CA VAL A 52 9.12 -0.47 -12.00
C VAL A 52 8.78 -1.37 -13.20
N LEU A 53 7.63 -2.05 -13.17
CA LEU A 53 7.19 -2.92 -14.26
C LEU A 53 6.91 -2.18 -15.57
N THR A 54 6.50 -0.91 -15.51
CA THR A 54 6.27 -0.08 -16.68
C THR A 54 7.53 0.67 -17.13
N GLY A 55 8.72 0.30 -16.63
CA GLY A 55 9.99 0.90 -17.06
C GLY A 55 10.23 2.31 -16.51
N GLY A 56 9.62 2.64 -15.38
CA GLY A 56 9.67 3.97 -14.80
C GLY A 56 8.65 4.95 -15.40
N ASP A 57 7.62 4.41 -16.07
CA ASP A 57 6.60 5.18 -16.77
C ASP A 57 5.21 4.91 -16.19
N LEU A 58 4.86 5.63 -15.11
CA LEU A 58 3.46 5.77 -14.70
C LEU A 58 2.91 7.01 -15.43
N PHE A 59 2.10 6.76 -16.47
CA PHE A 59 1.55 7.73 -17.44
C PHE A 59 2.54 8.19 -18.52
#